data_AF-A0A376J4H7-F1
#
_entry.id   AF-A0A376J4H7-F1
#
_cell.length_a   1.000
_cell.length_b   1.000
_cell.length_c   1.000
_cell.angle_alpha   90.00
_cell.angle_beta   90.00
_cell.angle_gamma   90.00
#
_symmetry.space_group_name_H-M   'P 1'
#
loop_
_entity.id
_entity.type
_entity.pdbx_description
1 polymer ?
#
loop_
_entity_poly.entity_id
_entity_poly.type
_entity_poly.pdbx_seq_one_letter_code
_entity_poly.pdbx_strand_id
1 'polypeptide(L)'
;MAFLGLVPGEYSSGNSIRPRGITKVGNSELRRLLYEAAWSYRTPAKVGAWLIYYRPDSVTQYSKDIAWKAQQRLCSRYRTLTAKGKKSQVAITAVARELTGFMWDIALAAQSSFSQQKQN
;
A
#
# COMPACT_ATOMS: atom_id res chain seq x y z
N MET A 1 4.53 0.41 10.95
CA MET A 1 3.17 0.83 10.54
C MET A 1 2.29 1.38 11.67
N ALA A 2 2.65 1.27 12.96
CA ALA A 2 1.79 1.69 14.07
C ALA A 2 1.38 3.17 13.99
N PHE A 3 2.29 4.04 13.56
CA PHE A 3 2.02 5.46 13.33
C PHE A 3 0.89 5.71 12.32
N LEU A 4 0.71 4.86 11.30
CA LEU A 4 -0.31 5.02 10.25
C LEU A 4 -1.72 4.60 10.72
N GLY A 5 -1.85 4.03 11.92
CA GLY A 5 -3.11 3.52 12.43
C GLY A 5 -3.70 2.38 11.59
N LEU A 6 -2.84 1.61 10.92
CA LEU A 6 -3.17 0.44 10.11
C LEU A 6 -2.53 -0.81 10.72
N VAL A 7 -2.47 -0.95 12.04
CA VAL A 7 -1.93 -2.14 12.73
C VAL A 7 -3.07 -2.84 13.46
N PRO A 8 -3.10 -4.18 13.57
CA PRO A 8 -4.11 -4.85 14.39
C PRO A 8 -3.86 -4.45 15.84
N GLY A 9 -4.92 -4.17 16.59
CA GLY A 9 -4.80 -4.06 18.04
C GLY A 9 -4.37 -5.40 18.60
N GLU A 10 -3.64 -5.39 19.70
CA GLU A 10 -3.24 -6.62 20.37
C GLU A 10 -3.77 -6.56 21.81
N TYR A 11 -4.22 -7.71 22.30
CA TYR A 11 -4.37 -7.92 23.72
C TYR A 11 -3.42 -9.04 24.11
N SER A 12 -2.43 -8.71 24.92
CA SER A 12 -1.48 -9.68 25.45
C SER A 12 -1.53 -9.68 26.97
N SER A 13 -1.45 -10.88 27.55
CA SER A 13 -1.36 -11.11 28.99
C SER A 13 -0.50 -12.35 29.23
N GLY A 14 0.59 -12.22 29.98
CA GLY A 14 1.55 -13.30 30.16
C GLY A 14 2.09 -13.79 28.81
N ASN A 15 2.02 -15.10 28.54
CA ASN A 15 2.49 -15.71 27.30
C ASN A 15 1.42 -15.78 26.18
N SER A 16 0.25 -15.17 26.37
CA SER A 16 -0.84 -15.20 25.38
C SER A 16 -0.89 -13.92 24.56
N ILE A 17 -1.04 -14.06 23.24
CA ILE A 17 -1.21 -12.94 22.29
C ILE A 17 -2.53 -13.15 21.54
N ARG A 18 -3.42 -12.16 21.61
CA ARG A 18 -4.70 -12.15 20.90
C ARG A 18 -4.80 -10.92 19.98
N PRO A 19 -4.65 -11.08 18.66
CA PRO A 19 -4.86 -9.99 17.72
C PRO A 19 -6.35 -9.61 17.66
N ARG A 20 -6.63 -8.30 17.67
CA ARG A 20 -7.95 -7.68 17.54
C ARG A 20 -8.07 -7.00 16.16
N GLY A 21 -9.19 -6.30 15.96
CA GLY A 21 -9.37 -5.42 14.81
C GLY A 21 -8.33 -4.30 14.74
N ILE A 22 -8.34 -3.55 13.65
CA ILE A 22 -7.38 -2.45 13.41
C ILE A 22 -7.44 -1.41 14.54
N THR A 23 -6.28 -0.96 15.01
CA THR A 23 -6.18 0.08 16.05
C THR A 23 -6.78 1.38 15.55
N LYS A 24 -7.51 2.08 16.44
CA LYS A 24 -7.85 3.49 16.23
C LYS A 24 -6.70 4.44 16.60
N VAL A 25 -5.70 3.92 17.30
CA VAL A 25 -4.46 4.62 17.69
C VAL A 25 -3.58 4.80 16.45
N GLY A 26 -2.94 5.97 16.32
CA GLY A 26 -2.13 6.41 15.18
C GLY A 26 -2.73 7.65 14.49
N ASN A 27 -2.08 8.10 13.41
CA ASN A 27 -2.50 9.27 12.65
C ASN A 27 -3.78 8.99 11.84
N SER A 28 -4.87 9.69 12.18
CA SER A 28 -6.17 9.52 11.54
C SER A 28 -6.20 9.97 10.09
N GLU A 29 -5.52 11.07 9.79
CA GLU A 29 -5.47 11.66 8.45
C GLU A 29 -4.75 10.74 7.48
N LEU A 30 -3.60 10.18 7.90
CA LEU A 30 -2.86 9.23 7.08
C LEU A 30 -3.65 7.94 6.85
N ARG A 31 -4.35 7.44 7.89
CA ARG A 31 -5.21 6.27 7.73
C ARG A 31 -6.31 6.54 6.71
N ARG A 32 -6.96 7.70 6.79
CA ARG A 32 -8.01 8.12 5.86
C ARG A 32 -7.46 8.22 4.43
N LEU A 33 -6.37 8.93 4.24
CA LEU A 33 -5.73 9.11 2.93
C LEU A 33 -5.35 7.76 2.30
N LEU A 34 -4.74 6.86 3.09
CA LEU A 34 -4.37 5.53 2.61
C LEU A 34 -5.59 4.67 2.27
N TYR A 35 -6.67 4.80 3.02
CA TYR A 35 -7.92 4.10 2.73
C TYR A 35 -8.56 4.61 1.44
N GLU A 36 -8.61 5.94 1.25
CA GLU A 36 -9.12 6.57 0.03
C GLU A 36 -8.26 6.18 -1.19
N ALA A 37 -6.94 6.19 -1.06
CA ALA A 37 -6.03 5.72 -2.12
C ALA A 37 -6.24 4.22 -2.43
N ALA A 38 -6.40 3.39 -1.38
CA ALA A 38 -6.63 1.96 -1.53
C ALA A 38 -7.95 1.63 -2.25
N TRP A 39 -8.96 2.52 -2.17
CA TRP A 39 -10.24 2.36 -2.84
C TRP A 39 -10.09 2.19 -4.37
N SER A 40 -9.11 2.86 -4.97
CA SER A 40 -8.85 2.82 -6.42
C SER A 40 -8.52 1.42 -6.94
N TYR A 41 -7.91 0.57 -6.11
CA TYR A 41 -7.50 -0.80 -6.47
C TYR A 41 -8.66 -1.80 -6.54
N ARG A 42 -9.90 -1.37 -6.29
CA ARG A 42 -11.09 -2.21 -6.52
C ARG A 42 -11.31 -2.54 -8.00
N THR A 43 -10.78 -1.70 -8.88
CA THR A 43 -10.89 -1.85 -10.33
C THR A 43 -9.74 -2.69 -10.90
N PRO A 44 -9.89 -3.30 -12.08
CA PRO A 44 -8.81 -4.07 -12.70
C PRO A 44 -7.55 -3.23 -12.93
N ALA A 45 -6.39 -3.87 -12.76
CA ALA A 45 -5.10 -3.26 -13.04
C ALA A 45 -4.98 -2.92 -14.54
N LYS A 46 -4.71 -1.65 -14.86
CA LYS A 46 -4.49 -1.19 -16.23
C LYS A 46 -3.55 0.00 -16.27
N VAL A 47 -2.82 0.13 -17.37
CA VAL A 47 -2.10 1.36 -17.71
C VAL A 47 -3.04 2.18 -18.59
N GLY A 48 -3.54 3.30 -18.04
CA GLY A 48 -4.42 4.21 -18.77
C GLY A 48 -3.65 5.34 -19.45
N ALA A 49 -4.30 5.99 -20.41
CA ALA A 49 -3.75 7.16 -21.13
C ALA A 49 -3.21 8.24 -20.17
N TRP A 50 -3.94 8.54 -19.09
CA TRP A 50 -3.50 9.53 -18.09
C TRP A 50 -2.10 9.23 -17.54
N LEU A 51 -1.81 7.97 -17.21
CA LEU A 51 -0.50 7.59 -16.67
C LEU A 51 0.60 7.68 -17.73
N ILE A 52 0.27 7.55 -19.02
CA ILE A 52 1.23 7.69 -20.11
C ILE A 52 1.55 9.18 -20.34
N TYR A 53 0.55 10.06 -20.26
CA TYR A 53 0.72 11.50 -20.51
C TYR A 53 1.33 12.26 -19.32
N TYR A 54 0.97 11.90 -18.09
CA TYR A 54 1.31 12.69 -16.89
C TYR A 54 2.42 12.08 -16.04
N ARG A 55 2.95 10.90 -16.37
CA ARG A 55 4.08 10.33 -15.64
C ARG A 55 5.34 11.12 -16.02
N PRO A 56 6.12 11.62 -15.04
CA PRO A 56 7.40 12.28 -15.32
C PRO A 56 8.40 11.33 -15.98
N ASP A 57 9.20 11.84 -16.91
CA ASP A 57 10.27 11.07 -17.56
C ASP A 57 11.41 10.70 -16.62
N SER A 58 11.57 11.43 -15.51
CA SER A 58 12.55 11.16 -14.46
C SER A 58 12.30 9.88 -13.67
N VAL A 59 11.14 9.23 -13.84
CA VAL A 59 10.83 7.97 -13.14
C VAL A 59 11.65 6.83 -13.74
N THR A 60 12.51 6.22 -12.91
CA THR A 60 13.34 5.09 -13.30
C THR A 60 12.51 3.87 -13.69
N GLN A 61 13.05 3.01 -14.57
CA GLN A 61 12.38 1.78 -14.96
C GLN A 61 12.11 0.86 -13.76
N TYR A 62 13.06 0.79 -12.82
CA TYR A 62 12.91 -0.01 -11.61
C TYR A 62 11.71 0.43 -10.76
N SER A 63 11.49 1.74 -10.58
CA SER A 63 10.31 2.25 -9.90
C SER A 63 9.01 1.93 -10.65
N LYS A 64 9.03 1.93 -12.00
CA LYS A 64 7.87 1.51 -12.82
C LYS A 64 7.52 0.04 -12.60
N ASP A 65 8.52 -0.83 -12.49
CA ASP A 65 8.33 -2.26 -12.28
C ASP A 65 7.73 -2.56 -10.90
N ILE A 66 8.22 -1.88 -9.85
CA ILE A 66 7.63 -1.96 -8.50
C ILE A 66 6.17 -1.49 -8.54
N ALA A 67 5.90 -0.34 -9.17
CA ALA A 67 4.54 0.20 -9.27
C ALA A 67 3.59 -0.76 -10.02
N TRP A 68 4.06 -1.40 -11.10
CA TRP A 68 3.26 -2.38 -11.84
C TRP A 68 2.99 -3.65 -11.03
N LYS A 69 4.01 -4.16 -10.31
CA LYS A 69 3.87 -5.27 -9.38
C LYS A 69 2.85 -4.95 -8.28
N ALA A 70 2.91 -3.73 -7.74
CA ALA A 70 1.95 -3.24 -6.76
C ALA A 70 0.53 -3.25 -7.33
N GLN A 71 0.31 -2.67 -8.51
CA GLN A 71 -1.01 -2.61 -9.15
C GLN A 71 -1.64 -4.00 -9.28
N GLN A 72 -0.91 -4.96 -9.86
CA GLN A 72 -1.39 -6.32 -10.07
C GLN A 72 -1.72 -7.01 -8.73
N ARG A 73 -0.82 -6.91 -7.75
CA ARG A 73 -0.99 -7.54 -6.45
C ARG A 73 -2.17 -6.96 -5.69
N LEU A 74 -2.28 -5.64 -5.60
CA LEU A 74 -3.32 -4.96 -4.81
C LEU A 74 -4.72 -5.19 -5.41
N CYS A 75 -4.86 -5.08 -6.73
CA CYS A 75 -6.12 -5.39 -7.43
C CYS A 75 -6.50 -6.88 -7.28
N SER A 76 -5.52 -7.79 -7.31
CA SER A 76 -5.76 -9.21 -7.05
C SER A 76 -6.21 -9.46 -5.61
N ARG A 77 -5.51 -8.85 -4.64
CA ARG A 77 -5.80 -8.98 -3.21
C ARG A 77 -7.22 -8.56 -2.86
N TYR A 78 -7.66 -7.42 -3.38
CA TYR A 78 -9.05 -6.97 -3.20
C TYR A 78 -10.04 -8.03 -3.70
N ARG A 79 -9.90 -8.46 -4.97
CA ARG A 79 -10.78 -9.45 -5.60
C ARG A 79 -10.81 -10.77 -4.84
N THR A 80 -9.66 -11.27 -4.41
CA THR A 80 -9.57 -12.52 -3.64
C THR A 80 -10.30 -12.41 -2.31
N LEU A 81 -10.16 -11.30 -1.59
CA LEU A 81 -10.82 -11.11 -0.29
C LEU A 81 -12.32 -10.95 -0.44
N THR A 82 -12.79 -10.20 -1.43
CA THR A 82 -14.22 -10.04 -1.70
C THR A 82 -14.85 -11.34 -2.19
N ALA A 83 -14.16 -12.12 -3.03
CA ALA A 83 -14.61 -13.44 -3.47
C ALA A 83 -14.76 -14.43 -2.30
N LYS A 84 -13.96 -14.26 -1.23
CA LYS A 84 -14.09 -15.02 0.03
C LYS A 84 -15.19 -14.48 0.97
N GLY A 85 -16.07 -13.59 0.48
CA GLY A 85 -17.18 -13.04 1.25
C GLY A 85 -16.78 -11.98 2.30
N LYS A 86 -15.54 -11.46 2.27
CA LYS A 86 -15.15 -10.38 3.19
C LYS A 86 -15.83 -9.08 2.77
N LYS A 87 -16.27 -8.29 3.76
CA LYS A 87 -16.79 -6.93 3.54
C LYS A 87 -15.76 -6.10 2.79
N SER A 88 -16.21 -5.30 1.84
CA SER A 88 -15.33 -4.46 1.00
C SER A 88 -14.40 -3.60 1.85
N GLN A 89 -14.90 -3.00 2.94
CA GLN A 89 -14.09 -2.17 3.85
C GLN A 89 -12.91 -2.94 4.48
N VAL A 90 -13.10 -4.23 4.79
CA VAL A 90 -12.03 -5.08 5.33
C VAL A 90 -11.00 -5.38 4.24
N ALA A 91 -11.45 -5.64 3.01
CA ALA A 91 -10.56 -5.87 1.88
C ALA A 91 -9.72 -4.62 1.56
N ILE A 92 -10.34 -3.43 1.55
CA ILE A 92 -9.65 -2.16 1.31
C ILE A 92 -8.64 -1.86 2.43
N THR A 93 -8.98 -2.15 3.68
CA THR A 93 -8.04 -1.96 4.79
C THR A 93 -6.82 -2.88 4.66
N ALA A 94 -7.00 -4.12 4.17
CA ALA A 94 -5.88 -5.00 3.87
C ALA A 94 -5.03 -4.49 2.70
N VAL A 95 -5.66 -3.96 1.64
CA VAL A 95 -4.98 -3.33 0.51
C VAL A 95 -4.18 -2.11 0.94
N ALA A 96 -4.73 -1.23 1.78
CA ALA A 96 -4.04 -0.05 2.31
C ALA A 96 -2.75 -0.42 3.05
N ARG A 97 -2.78 -1.51 3.82
CA ARG A 97 -1.57 -2.02 4.49
C ARG A 97 -0.52 -2.49 3.50
N GLU A 98 -0.91 -3.24 2.47
CA GLU A 98 0.04 -3.71 1.46
C GLU A 98 0.58 -2.54 0.61
N LEU A 99 -0.25 -1.54 0.29
CA LEU A 99 0.14 -0.32 -0.41
C LEU A 99 1.28 0.41 0.29
N THR A 100 1.22 0.54 1.62
CA THR A 100 2.29 1.21 2.37
C THR A 100 3.64 0.48 2.26
N GLY A 101 3.65 -0.84 2.09
CA GLY A 101 4.87 -1.61 1.81
C GLY A 101 5.46 -1.25 0.45
N PHE A 102 4.63 -1.13 -0.59
CA PHE A 102 5.08 -0.72 -1.92
C PHE A 102 5.55 0.74 -1.97
N MET A 103 4.90 1.64 -1.23
CA MET A 103 5.36 3.03 -1.10
C MET A 103 6.77 3.09 -0.49
N TRP A 104 7.03 2.24 0.51
CA TRP A 104 8.36 2.14 1.13
C TRP A 104 9.41 1.60 0.15
N ASP A 105 9.08 0.55 -0.62
CA ASP A 105 9.96 -0.03 -1.63
C ASP A 105 10.35 1.00 -2.70
N ILE A 106 9.39 1.80 -3.18
CA ILE A 106 9.64 2.90 -4.12
C ILE A 106 10.50 4.01 -3.49
N ALA A 107 10.26 4.34 -2.22
CA ALA A 107 11.05 5.37 -1.52
C ALA A 107 12.53 4.95 -1.40
N LEU A 108 12.80 3.68 -1.11
CA LEU A 108 14.16 3.13 -1.07
C LEU A 108 14.81 3.11 -2.46
N ALA A 109 14.06 2.73 -3.49
CA ALA A 109 14.51 2.77 -4.87
C ALA A 109 14.93 4.19 -5.31
N ALA A 110 14.11 5.19 -4.94
CA ALA A 110 14.40 6.59 -5.23
C ALA A 110 15.68 7.05 -4.52
N GLN A 111 15.82 6.77 -3.21
CA GLN A 111 17.00 7.14 -2.43
C GLN A 111 18.31 6.52 -2.96
N SER A 112 18.25 5.28 -3.42
CA SER A 112 19.40 4.58 -4.02
C SER A 112 19.86 5.24 -5.31
N SER A 113 18.91 5.73 -6.12
CA SER A 113 19.18 6.45 -7.37
C SER A 113 19.88 7.79 -7.11
N PHE A 114 19.48 8.53 -6.06
CA PHE A 114 20.15 9.78 -5.66
C PHE A 114 21.58 9.57 -5.16
N SER A 115 21.84 8.43 -4.50
CA SER A 115 23.17 8.12 -3.95
C SER A 115 24.19 7.82 -5.06
N GLN A 116 23.74 7.17 -6.15
CA GLN A 116 24.55 6.90 -7.35
C GLN A 116 24.91 8.18 -8.12
N GLN A 117 24.01 9.17 -8.16
CA GLN A 117 24.27 10.46 -8.81
C GLN A 117 25.24 11.37 -8.05
N LYS A 118 25.43 11.16 -6.73
CA LYS A 118 26.33 11.99 -5.90
C LYS A 118 27.77 11.49 -5.87
N GLN A 119 28.02 10.27 -6.36
CA GLN A 119 29.35 9.65 -6.43
C GLN A 119 30.03 9.81 -7.80
N ASN A 120 29.30 10.35 -8.79
CA ASN A 120 29.82 10.77 -10.10
C ASN A 120 29.92 12.29 -10.16
#